data_AF-A0AAD9U7M7-F1
#
_entry.id   AF-A0AAD9U7M7-F1
#
_cell.length_a   1.000
_cell.length_b   1.000
_cell.length_c   1.000
_cell.angle_alpha   90.00
_cell.angle_beta   90.00
_cell.angle_gamma   90.00
#
_symmetry.space_group_name_H-M   'P 1'
#
loop_
_entity.id
_entity.type
_entity.pdbx_description
1 polymer ?
#
loop_
_entity_poly.entity_id
_entity_poly.type
_entity_poly.pdbx_seq_one_letter_code
_entity_poly.pdbx_strand_id
1 'polypeptide(L)'
;MGVSRNLVEDEPTSMIYKGQFFPSKKDLKRLVGHFALRHNFKWKVKRSNKTTLHLVCLMDNCTWKLIAVRRDEVTYFQVKSFVNKHTCPLEEIHHRH
;
A
#
# COMPACT_ATOMS: atom_id res chain seq x y z
N MET A 1 -35.37 -4.20 21.28
CA MET A 1 -34.18 -3.62 21.94
C MET A 1 -32.98 -4.48 21.60
N GLY A 2 -32.27 -4.16 20.52
CA GLY A 2 -31.05 -4.86 20.12
C GLY A 2 -29.90 -3.86 20.17
N VAL A 3 -29.12 -3.92 21.24
CA VAL A 3 -28.00 -3.02 21.46
C VAL A 3 -26.75 -3.63 20.83
N SER A 4 -26.08 -2.80 20.02
CA SER A 4 -24.64 -2.77 19.77
C SER A 4 -23.95 -3.98 19.13
N ARG A 5 -23.41 -3.72 17.95
CA ARG A 5 -21.96 -3.79 17.71
C ARG A 5 -21.60 -2.74 16.66
N ASN A 6 -21.39 -1.50 17.10
CA ASN A 6 -20.57 -0.57 16.33
C ASN A 6 -19.14 -1.10 16.42
N LEU A 7 -18.79 -2.00 15.49
CA LEU A 7 -17.40 -2.20 15.13
C LEU A 7 -17.01 -0.92 14.41
N VAL A 8 -16.52 0.06 15.18
CA VAL A 8 -15.54 0.98 14.62
C VAL A 8 -14.35 0.09 14.28
N GLU A 9 -14.41 -0.54 13.11
CA GLU A 9 -13.21 -1.05 12.46
C GLU A 9 -12.35 0.19 12.27
N ASP A 10 -11.37 0.39 13.15
CA ASP A 10 -10.30 1.37 13.04
C ASP A 10 -9.95 1.49 11.55
N GLU A 11 -10.48 2.50 10.85
CA GLU A 11 -10.17 2.74 9.44
C GLU A 11 -8.69 3.05 9.47
N PRO A 12 -7.81 2.12 9.02
CA PRO A 12 -6.39 2.35 9.15
C PRO A 12 -6.16 3.58 8.31
N THR A 13 -5.84 4.70 8.97
CA THR A 13 -5.72 6.01 8.34
C THR A 13 -4.97 5.76 7.05
N SER A 14 -5.61 5.99 5.89
CA SER A 14 -5.04 5.60 4.58
C SER A 14 -3.69 6.30 4.29
N MET A 15 -3.14 7.03 5.25
CA MET A 15 -1.81 7.60 5.27
C MET A 15 -0.73 6.53 5.27
N ILE A 16 0.21 6.69 4.35
CA ILE A 16 1.44 5.90 4.27
C ILE A 16 2.61 6.86 4.45
N TYR A 17 3.54 6.52 5.33
CA TYR A 17 4.76 7.30 5.53
C TYR A 17 5.97 6.41 5.82
N LYS A 18 7.17 6.95 5.57
CA LYS A 18 8.43 6.26 5.86
C LYS A 18 8.57 6.04 7.37
N GLY A 19 8.98 4.85 7.76
CA GLY A 19 9.19 4.46 9.15
C GLY A 19 8.00 3.72 9.79
N GLN A 20 6.83 3.72 9.15
CA GLN A 20 5.64 3.02 9.63
C GLN A 20 5.85 1.50 9.66
N PHE A 21 5.35 0.84 10.71
CA PHE A 21 5.48 -0.60 10.95
C PHE A 21 4.18 -1.35 10.69
N PHE A 22 4.30 -2.55 10.14
CA PHE A 22 3.19 -3.43 9.82
C PHE A 22 3.47 -4.85 10.34
N PRO A 23 2.49 -5.52 10.98
CA PRO A 23 2.62 -6.91 11.43
C PRO A 23 2.96 -7.88 10.30
N SER A 24 2.44 -7.61 9.10
CA SER A 24 2.66 -8.48 7.95
C SER A 24 2.66 -7.69 6.64
N LYS A 25 3.16 -8.32 5.58
CA LYS A 25 2.99 -7.83 4.21
C LYS A 25 1.51 -7.73 3.80
N LYS A 26 0.64 -8.58 4.35
CA LYS A 26 -0.79 -8.59 4.02
C LYS A 26 -1.43 -7.30 4.53
N ASP A 27 -1.09 -6.87 5.74
CA ASP A 27 -1.60 -5.61 6.32
C ASP A 27 -1.12 -4.41 5.53
N LEU A 28 0.18 -4.38 5.19
CA LEU A 28 0.72 -3.33 4.33
C LEU A 28 0.04 -3.29 2.96
N LYS A 29 -0.17 -4.44 2.30
CA LYS A 29 -0.89 -4.50 1.02
C LYS A 29 -2.35 -4.05 1.14
N ARG A 30 -3.02 -4.35 2.24
CA ARG A 30 -4.40 -3.90 2.51
C ARG A 30 -4.46 -2.38 2.61
N LEU A 31 -3.58 -1.76 3.41
CA LEU A 31 -3.49 -0.31 3.50
C LEU A 31 -3.20 0.33 2.14
N VAL A 32 -2.23 -0.22 1.39
CA VAL A 32 -1.90 0.26 0.04
C VAL A 32 -3.08 0.08 -0.92
N GLY A 33 -3.87 -0.97 -0.77
CA GLY A 33 -5.12 -1.17 -1.49
C GLY A 33 -6.11 -0.03 -1.24
N HIS A 34 -6.39 0.31 0.02
CA HIS A 34 -7.28 1.42 0.35
C HIS A 34 -6.74 2.77 -0.13
N PHE A 35 -5.44 3.01 0.04
CA PHE A 35 -4.77 4.20 -0.47
C PHE A 35 -4.93 4.31 -2.00
N ALA A 36 -4.70 3.22 -2.73
CA ALA A 36 -4.81 3.18 -4.17
C ALA A 36 -6.25 3.41 -4.67
N LEU A 37 -7.25 2.87 -3.97
CA LEU A 37 -8.66 3.16 -4.24
C LEU A 37 -8.99 4.64 -4.04
N ARG A 38 -8.54 5.25 -2.94
CA ARG A 38 -8.77 6.67 -2.64
C ARG A 38 -8.10 7.60 -3.66
N HIS A 39 -6.95 7.20 -4.18
CA HIS A 39 -6.15 7.99 -5.13
C HIS A 39 -6.32 7.54 -6.60
N ASN A 40 -7.28 6.66 -6.89
CA ASN A 40 -7.64 6.19 -8.24
C ASN A 40 -6.45 5.69 -9.07
N PHE A 41 -5.60 4.84 -8.49
CA PHE A 41 -4.52 4.19 -9.25
C PHE A 41 -4.45 2.69 -8.95
N LYS A 42 -3.77 1.95 -9.81
CA LYS A 42 -3.47 0.52 -9.61
C LYS A 42 -2.00 0.32 -9.32
N TRP A 43 -1.69 -0.72 -8.56
CA TRP A 43 -0.32 -1.09 -8.19
C TRP A 43 -0.08 -2.58 -8.40
N LYS A 44 1.20 -2.94 -8.53
CA LYS A 44 1.67 -4.33 -8.65
C LYS A 44 2.84 -4.61 -7.71
N VAL A 45 3.04 -5.89 -7.38
CA VAL A 45 4.23 -6.33 -6.63
C VAL A 45 5.38 -6.48 -7.62
N LYS A 46 6.40 -5.61 -7.53
CA LYS A 46 7.62 -5.75 -8.32
C LYS A 46 8.54 -6.84 -7.77
N ARG A 47 8.66 -6.91 -6.45
CA ARG A 47 9.49 -7.93 -5.77
C ARG A 47 8.93 -8.22 -4.39
N SER A 48 8.88 -9.49 -4.01
CA SER A 48 8.51 -9.91 -2.65
C SER A 48 9.35 -11.11 -2.26
N ASN A 49 10.18 -10.98 -1.22
CA ASN A 49 10.99 -12.06 -0.65
C ASN A 49 10.84 -12.06 0.88
N LYS A 50 11.44 -12.99 1.62
CA LYS A 50 11.23 -13.10 3.07
C LYS A 50 11.53 -11.81 3.87
N THR A 51 12.37 -10.91 3.34
CA THR A 51 12.84 -9.71 4.04
C THR A 51 12.41 -8.39 3.40
N THR A 52 11.81 -8.39 2.20
CA THR A 52 11.52 -7.18 1.43
C THR A 52 10.21 -7.32 0.68
N LEU A 53 9.45 -6.23 0.64
CA LEU A 53 8.30 -6.01 -0.24
C LEU A 53 8.53 -4.74 -1.04
N HIS A 54 8.45 -4.84 -2.36
CA HIS A 54 8.57 -3.73 -3.29
C HIS A 54 7.29 -3.66 -4.13
N LEU A 55 6.54 -2.58 -3.95
CA LEU A 55 5.33 -2.25 -4.68
C LEU A 55 5.62 -1.08 -5.62
N VAL A 56 5.03 -1.12 -6.80
CA VAL A 56 5.16 -0.08 -7.83
C VAL A 56 3.80 0.18 -8.46
N CYS A 57 3.66 1.31 -9.15
CA CYS A 57 2.49 1.58 -9.97
C CYS A 57 2.32 0.48 -11.03
N LEU A 58 1.09 0.26 -11.48
CA LEU A 58 0.80 -0.65 -12.58
C LEU A 58 1.49 -0.20 -13.87
N MET A 59 1.44 1.12 -14.14
CA MET A 59 2.08 1.76 -15.28
C MET A 59 3.60 1.68 -15.18
N ASP A 60 4.23 1.20 -16.25
CA ASP A 60 5.68 1.09 -16.32
C ASP A 60 6.33 2.47 -16.32
N ASN A 61 7.56 2.55 -15.79
CA ASN A 61 8.34 3.78 -15.62
C ASN A 61 7.69 4.89 -14.76
N CYS A 62 6.59 4.59 -14.06
CA CYS A 62 6.04 5.51 -13.07
C CYS A 62 6.94 5.60 -11.83
N THR A 63 7.07 6.82 -11.27
CA THR A 63 7.90 7.06 -10.08
C THR A 63 7.28 6.55 -8.77
N TRP A 64 5.98 6.24 -8.76
CA TRP A 64 5.31 5.79 -7.54
C TRP A 64 5.84 4.41 -7.13
N LYS A 65 6.32 4.33 -5.89
CA LYS A 65 6.87 3.10 -5.33
C LYS A 65 6.82 3.09 -3.81
N LEU A 66 6.69 1.90 -3.26
CA LEU A 66 6.78 1.62 -1.84
C LEU A 66 7.73 0.45 -1.62
N ILE A 67 8.69 0.63 -0.74
CA ILE A 67 9.62 -0.42 -0.31
C ILE A 67 9.47 -0.59 1.18
N ALA A 68 9.14 -1.80 1.61
CA ALA A 68 9.15 -2.20 3.01
C ALA A 68 10.16 -3.32 3.23
N VAL A 69 10.81 -3.30 4.40
CA VAL A 69 11.79 -4.30 4.82
C VAL A 69 11.38 -4.92 6.14
N ARG A 70 11.63 -6.22 6.30
CA ARG A 70 11.48 -6.92 7.57
C ARG A 70 12.57 -6.43 8.53
N ARG A 71 12.23 -6.25 9.80
CA ARG A 71 13.19 -6.06 10.89
C ARG A 71 13.30 -7.37 11.67
N ASP A 72 14.51 -7.88 11.79
CA ASP A 72 14.78 -9.26 12.20
C ASP A 72 14.42 -9.55 13.66
N GLU A 73 14.39 -8.52 14.51
CA GLU A 73 14.13 -8.66 15.94
C GLU A 73 12.65 -8.93 16.28
N VAL A 74 11.71 -8.54 15.42
CA VAL A 74 10.29 -8.47 15.81
C VAL A 74 9.30 -8.85 14.70
N THR A 75 9.78 -9.43 13.59
CA THR A 75 8.95 -9.90 12.45
C THR A 75 8.07 -8.86 11.75
N TYR A 76 8.10 -7.59 12.16
CA TYR A 76 7.41 -6.49 11.49
C TYR A 76 8.06 -6.10 10.16
N PHE A 77 7.24 -5.53 9.27
CA PHE A 77 7.67 -4.84 8.06
C PHE A 77 7.63 -3.33 8.27
N GLN A 78 8.77 -2.68 8.11
CA GLN A 78 8.89 -1.22 8.15
C GLN A 78 8.91 -0.64 6.74
N VAL A 79 8.14 0.43 6.49
CA VAL A 79 8.24 1.20 5.25
C VAL A 79 9.59 1.91 5.20
N LYS A 80 10.51 1.40 4.39
CA LYS A 80 11.86 1.96 4.18
C LYS A 80 11.84 3.19 3.28
N SER A 81 11.01 3.16 2.25
CA SER A 81 10.90 4.23 1.26
C SER A 81 9.49 4.27 0.70
N PHE A 82 8.94 5.47 0.59
CA PHE A 82 7.66 5.72 -0.04
C PHE A 82 7.79 6.96 -0.92
N VAL A 83 7.47 6.81 -2.21
CA VAL A 83 7.42 7.91 -3.18
C VAL A 83 5.99 8.05 -3.62
N ASN A 84 5.28 9.05 -3.09
CA ASN A 84 3.90 9.36 -3.44
C ASN A 84 3.79 10.35 -4.61
N LYS A 85 4.63 10.18 -5.63
CA LYS A 85 4.57 10.98 -6.86
C LYS A 85 4.35 10.05 -8.02
N HIS A 86 3.33 10.34 -8.81
CA HIS A 86 3.10 9.69 -10.09
C HIS A 86 3.69 10.56 -11.21
N THR A 87 4.34 9.90 -12.16
CA THR A 87 4.71 10.49 -13.46
C THR A 87 3.90 9.89 -14.61
N CYS A 88 3.09 8.86 -14.33
CA CYS A 88 2.14 8.33 -15.28
C CYS A 88 0.93 9.27 -15.38
N PRO A 89 0.27 9.34 -16.54
CA PRO A 89 -1.08 9.90 -16.60
C PRO A 89 -1.96 9.11 -15.63
N LEU A 90 -2.78 9.82 -14.85
CA LEU A 90 -3.85 9.18 -14.09
C LEU A 90 -4.73 8.48 -15.13
N GLU A 91 -4.88 7.15 -15.03
CA GLU A 91 -5.79 6.43 -15.92
C GLU A 91 -7.21 6.94 -15.66
N GLU A 92 -7.66 7.94 -16.43
CA GLU A 92 -8.97 7.82 -17.06
C GLU A 92 -8.94 6.48 -17.78
N ILE A 93 -9.74 5.55 -17.28
CA ILE A 93 -9.95 4.23 -17.82
C ILE A 93 -10.31 4.43 -19.29
N HIS A 94 -9.34 4.29 -20.20
CA HIS A 94 -9.64 4.08 -21.60
C HIS A 94 -10.33 2.72 -21.63
N HIS A 95 -11.66 2.77 -21.60
CA HIS A 95 -12.52 1.74 -22.13
C HIS A 95 -11.91 1.32 -23.47
N ARG A 96 -11.24 0.16 -23.49
CA ARG A 96 -10.88 -0.46 -24.75
C ARG A 96 -12.19 -0.74 -25.46
N HIS A 97 -12.39 0.04 -26.53
CA HIS A 97 -13.46 -0.05 -27.49
C HIS A 97 -13.41 -1.38 -28.25
#